data_AF-A0A7C7QFG4-F1
#
_entry.id   AF-A0A7C7QFG4-F1
#
_cell.length_a   1.000
_cell.length_b   1.000
_cell.length_c   1.000
_cell.angle_alpha   90.00
_cell.angle_beta   90.00
_cell.angle_gamma   90.00
#
_symmetry.space_group_name_H-M   'P 1'
#
loop_
_entity.id
_entity.type
_entity.pdbx_description
1 polymer ?
#
loop_
_entity_poly.entity_id
_entity_poly.type
_entity_poly.pdbx_seq_one_letter_code
_entity_poly.pdbx_strand_id
1 'polypeptide(L)'
;MMNNFRGFVFLMISLVAACTLQPRMSIAEGTLFKKSVVLKNNTEVSVQVDVSECIASAFMYSSPLWWGAELSPPKTFIKKLIVQFDNNERWVRFSAYSDLVNINSVVLNVMDNGFNIAIDGGETATHYKAIIYFDNDGFLLGRKVYSPSFSDEVWEETKYSFIRRQDM
;
A
#
# COMPACT_ATOMS: atom_id res chain seq x y z
N MET A 1 42.40 39.28 -42.45
CA MET A 1 41.09 38.75 -42.03
C MET A 1 41.26 37.25 -41.85
N MET A 2 41.35 36.77 -40.61
CA MET A 2 41.54 35.37 -40.28
C MET A 2 40.49 34.95 -39.25
N ASN A 3 39.81 33.86 -39.57
CA ASN A 3 38.69 33.27 -38.86
C ASN A 3 39.11 32.65 -37.52
N ASN A 4 38.37 32.97 -36.45
CA ASN A 4 38.38 32.19 -35.22
C ASN A 4 37.02 31.51 -35.04
N PHE A 5 36.93 30.26 -35.52
CA PHE A 5 35.82 29.35 -35.25
C PHE A 5 36.02 28.74 -33.86
N ARG A 6 35.22 29.15 -32.87
CA ARG A 6 35.11 28.47 -31.58
C ARG A 6 34.01 27.42 -31.68
N GLY A 7 34.42 26.15 -31.83
CA GLY A 7 33.53 25.00 -31.75
C GLY A 7 33.03 24.78 -30.32
N PHE A 8 31.72 24.84 -30.13
CA PHE A 8 31.05 24.34 -28.93
C PHE A 8 30.85 22.84 -29.08
N VAL A 9 31.53 22.04 -28.25
CA VAL A 9 31.29 20.60 -28.16
C VAL A 9 30.14 20.39 -27.17
N PHE A 10 28.96 20.05 -27.68
CA PHE A 10 27.83 19.59 -26.87
C PHE A 10 28.08 18.12 -26.49
N LEU A 11 28.42 17.86 -25.23
CA LEU A 11 28.50 16.52 -24.68
C LEU A 11 27.08 16.09 -24.25
N MET A 12 26.38 15.34 -25.11
CA MET A 12 25.13 14.65 -24.79
C MET A 12 25.45 13.42 -23.93
N ILE A 13 25.34 13.55 -22.61
CA ILE A 13 25.37 12.41 -21.69
C ILE A 13 23.98 11.78 -21.73
N SER A 14 23.86 10.64 -22.43
CA SER A 14 22.65 9.83 -22.45
C SER A 14 22.49 9.13 -21.09
N LEU A 15 21.45 9.49 -20.34
CA LEU A 15 21.10 8.87 -19.07
C LEU A 15 20.48 7.49 -19.36
N VAL A 16 21.27 6.42 -19.21
CA VAL A 16 20.75 5.05 -19.26
C VAL A 16 19.91 4.83 -18.01
N ALA A 17 18.60 4.62 -18.20
CA ALA A 17 17.69 4.24 -17.13
C ALA A 17 18.12 2.88 -16.57
N ALA A 18 18.85 2.90 -15.46
CA ALA A 18 19.12 1.71 -14.67
C ALA A 18 17.78 1.22 -14.10
N CYS A 19 17.27 0.12 -14.65
CA CYS A 19 16.20 -0.65 -14.04
C CYS A 19 16.73 -1.18 -12.71
N THR A 20 16.45 -0.47 -11.62
CA THR A 20 16.79 -0.91 -10.27
C THR A 20 15.91 -2.11 -9.92
N LEU A 21 16.45 -3.32 -10.07
CA LEU A 21 15.91 -4.50 -9.42
C LEU A 21 15.92 -4.21 -7.91
N GLN A 22 14.74 -4.01 -7.33
CA GLN A 22 14.60 -3.94 -5.88
C GLN A 22 14.88 -5.33 -5.30
N PRO A 23 15.81 -5.46 -4.34
CA PRO A 23 16.07 -6.74 -3.69
C PRO A 23 14.80 -7.22 -2.99
N ARG A 24 14.49 -8.52 -3.16
CA ARG A 24 13.40 -9.21 -2.46
C ARG A 24 13.76 -9.28 -0.98
N MET A 25 13.33 -8.29 -0.22
CA MET A 25 13.60 -8.17 1.21
C MET A 25 12.91 -9.32 1.94
N SER A 26 13.68 -10.12 2.67
CA SER A 26 13.13 -10.99 3.72
C SER A 26 12.67 -10.04 4.83
N ILE A 27 11.38 -9.78 4.92
CA ILE A 27 10.87 -8.79 5.87
C ILE A 27 10.87 -9.42 7.27
N ALA A 28 12.03 -9.33 7.94
CA ALA A 28 12.10 -9.40 9.38
C ALA A 28 11.31 -8.20 9.94
N GLU A 29 10.52 -8.42 10.99
CA GLU A 29 9.60 -7.46 11.60
C GLU A 29 10.03 -5.98 11.49
N GLY A 30 9.13 -5.11 11.05
CA GLY A 30 9.46 -3.69 10.91
C GLY A 30 8.48 -2.90 10.03
N THR A 31 8.84 -1.64 9.78
CA THR A 31 8.10 -0.79 8.82
C THR A 31 8.40 -1.26 7.40
N LEU A 32 7.40 -1.85 6.76
CA LEU A 32 7.48 -2.27 5.37
C LEU A 32 7.36 -1.08 4.41
N PHE A 33 6.50 -0.13 4.76
CA PHE A 33 6.16 0.99 3.89
C PHE A 33 5.99 2.25 4.70
N LYS A 34 6.59 3.35 4.23
CA LYS A 34 6.33 4.70 4.72
C LYS A 34 6.44 5.68 3.56
N LYS A 35 5.36 6.42 3.29
CA LYS A 35 5.34 7.41 2.19
C LYS A 35 4.40 8.56 2.51
N SER A 36 4.83 9.77 2.13
CA SER A 36 3.98 10.96 2.14
C SER A 36 3.64 11.41 0.73
N VAL A 37 2.45 11.99 0.57
CA VAL A 37 1.96 12.64 -0.66
C VAL A 37 1.18 13.90 -0.30
N VAL A 38 1.07 14.82 -1.26
CA VAL A 38 0.20 15.99 -1.14
C VAL A 38 -1.03 15.76 -2.02
N LEU A 39 -2.21 15.87 -1.44
CA LEU A 39 -3.49 15.76 -2.13
C LEU A 39 -3.78 17.03 -2.94
N LYS A 40 -4.79 16.96 -3.82
CA LYS A 40 -5.20 18.12 -4.65
C LYS A 40 -5.67 19.33 -3.83
N ASN A 41 -6.15 19.12 -2.61
CA ASN A 41 -6.53 20.19 -1.68
C ASN A 41 -5.34 20.75 -0.88
N ASN A 42 -4.10 20.44 -1.28
CA ASN A 42 -2.85 20.78 -0.58
C ASN A 42 -2.68 20.16 0.81
N THR A 43 -3.50 19.18 1.19
CA THR A 43 -3.30 18.43 2.44
C THR A 43 -2.15 17.43 2.28
N GLU A 44 -1.25 17.40 3.26
CA GLU A 44 -0.24 16.34 3.38
C GLU A 44 -0.84 15.08 4.02
N VAL A 45 -0.61 13.95 3.38
CA VAL A 45 -0.97 12.62 3.86
C VAL A 45 0.28 11.77 3.96
N SER A 46 0.48 11.12 5.11
CA SER A 46 1.55 10.16 5.36
C SER A 46 0.94 8.80 5.71
N VAL A 47 1.42 7.75 5.08
CA VAL A 47 0.98 6.37 5.32
C VAL A 47 2.17 5.56 5.80
N GLN A 48 1.97 4.79 6.87
CA GLN A 48 2.94 3.81 7.38
C GLN A 48 2.27 2.44 7.54
N VAL A 49 2.89 1.41 6.98
CA VAL A 49 2.49 0.01 7.13
C VAL A 49 3.60 -0.73 7.87
N ASP A 50 3.29 -1.16 9.08
CA ASP A 50 4.17 -2.00 9.88
C ASP A 50 3.72 -3.46 9.76
N VAL A 51 4.68 -4.32 9.46
CA VAL A 51 4.45 -5.76 9.35
C VAL A 51 5.27 -6.50 10.39
N SER A 52 4.80 -7.69 10.74
CA SER A 52 5.46 -8.59 11.67
C SER A 52 5.46 -10.00 11.11
N GLU A 53 6.43 -10.80 11.53
CA GLU A 53 6.44 -12.22 11.26
C GLU A 53 5.28 -12.89 12.00
N CYS A 54 4.58 -13.78 11.32
CA CYS A 54 3.53 -14.54 11.96
C CYS A 54 4.14 -15.74 12.69
N ILE A 55 4.16 -15.66 14.02
CA ILE A 55 4.44 -16.82 14.85
C ILE A 55 3.18 -17.68 14.84
N ALA A 56 3.29 -18.96 14.47
CA ALA A 56 2.16 -19.89 14.31
C ALA A 56 1.21 -20.00 15.55
N SER A 57 1.62 -19.49 16.71
CA SER A 57 0.82 -19.39 17.93
C SER A 57 -0.09 -18.16 18.02
N ALA A 58 -0.03 -17.22 17.07
CA ALA A 58 -0.93 -16.06 17.04
C ALA A 58 -2.37 -16.50 16.72
N PHE A 59 -3.28 -16.33 17.68
CA PHE A 59 -4.64 -16.89 17.65
C PHE A 59 -5.41 -16.65 16.35
N MET A 60 -5.31 -15.45 15.76
CA MET A 60 -6.05 -15.11 14.52
C MET A 60 -5.51 -15.80 13.26
N TYR A 61 -4.25 -16.25 13.26
CA TYR A 61 -3.65 -16.95 12.11
C TYR A 61 -3.46 -18.44 12.36
N SER A 62 -3.93 -18.93 13.52
CA SER A 62 -3.92 -20.35 13.88
C SER A 62 -4.85 -21.21 13.02
N SER A 63 -5.86 -20.59 12.38
CA SER A 63 -6.76 -21.27 11.44
C SER A 63 -6.81 -20.52 10.11
N PRO A 64 -6.63 -21.22 8.98
CA PRO A 64 -6.65 -20.60 7.65
C PRO A 64 -8.02 -20.06 7.24
N LEU A 65 -9.09 -20.40 7.98
CA LEU A 65 -10.43 -19.86 7.74
C LEU A 65 -10.55 -18.36 8.02
N TRP A 66 -9.63 -17.80 8.82
CA TRP A 66 -9.71 -16.39 9.23
C TRP A 66 -9.02 -15.42 8.27
N TRP A 67 -8.17 -15.92 7.38
CA TRP A 67 -7.31 -15.08 6.54
C TRP A 67 -7.17 -15.56 5.10
N GLY A 68 -7.87 -16.63 4.71
CA GLY A 68 -7.96 -17.06 3.31
C GLY A 68 -7.07 -18.24 2.97
N ALA A 69 -7.50 -19.43 3.38
CA ALA A 69 -7.23 -20.74 2.78
C ALA A 69 -5.80 -21.01 2.25
N GLU A 70 -4.79 -20.94 3.12
CA GLU A 70 -3.53 -21.67 2.89
C GLU A 70 -3.40 -22.85 3.88
N LEU A 71 -2.60 -23.85 3.52
CA LEU A 71 -2.35 -25.02 4.37
C LEU A 71 -1.36 -24.74 5.52
N SER A 72 -0.64 -23.62 5.45
CA SER A 72 0.34 -23.17 6.44
C SER A 72 -0.02 -21.78 6.96
N PRO A 73 0.35 -21.42 8.20
CA PRO A 73 0.27 -20.04 8.67
C PRO A 73 0.96 -19.08 7.70
N PRO A 74 0.52 -17.81 7.62
CA PRO A 74 1.20 -16.83 6.78
C PRO A 74 2.62 -16.61 7.33
N LYS A 75 3.52 -16.07 6.50
CA LYS A 75 4.87 -15.66 6.93
C LYS A 75 4.85 -14.28 7.57
N THR A 76 4.06 -13.36 7.01
CA THR A 76 3.95 -11.99 7.49
C THR A 76 2.51 -11.52 7.53
N PHE A 77 2.22 -10.55 8.40
CA PHE A 77 0.92 -9.88 8.47
C PHE A 77 1.08 -8.40 8.79
N ILE A 78 0.06 -7.61 8.48
CA ILE A 78 0.03 -6.19 8.84
C ILE A 78 -0.32 -6.04 10.32
N LYS A 79 0.67 -5.63 11.11
CA LYS A 79 0.50 -5.35 12.54
C LYS A 79 -0.18 -4.01 12.77
N LYS A 80 0.20 -3.01 11.98
CA LYS A 80 -0.31 -1.64 12.12
C LYS A 80 -0.37 -0.95 10.76
N LEU A 81 -1.49 -0.28 10.49
CA LEU A 81 -1.65 0.65 9.39
C LEU A 81 -1.95 2.03 9.96
N ILE A 82 -1.02 2.96 9.82
CA ILE A 82 -1.13 4.34 10.28
C ILE A 82 -1.37 5.23 9.06
N VAL A 83 -2.40 6.06 9.15
CA VAL A 83 -2.65 7.13 8.21
C VAL A 83 -2.57 8.44 8.99
N GLN A 84 -1.70 9.34 8.59
CA GLN A 84 -1.60 10.69 9.13
C GLN A 84 -2.13 11.67 8.09
N PHE A 85 -3.02 12.56 8.53
CA PHE A 85 -3.69 13.56 7.72
C PHE A 85 -3.57 14.90 8.44
N ASP A 86 -2.89 15.89 7.84
CA ASP A 86 -2.54 17.16 8.49
C ASP A 86 -1.92 16.95 9.90
N ASN A 87 -0.93 16.06 10.00
CA ASN A 87 -0.27 15.66 11.25
C ASN A 87 -1.17 14.98 12.30
N ASN A 88 -2.44 14.71 11.99
CA ASN A 88 -3.34 13.96 12.86
C ASN A 88 -3.43 12.51 12.43
N GLU A 89 -3.27 11.58 13.38
CA GLU A 89 -3.50 10.16 13.10
C GLU A 89 -5.00 9.91 12.84
N ARG A 90 -5.30 9.39 11.66
CA ARG A 90 -6.63 8.89 11.29
C ARG A 90 -6.71 7.42 11.67
N TRP A 91 -7.78 7.08 12.36
CA TRP A 91 -8.00 5.72 12.79
C TRP A 91 -8.36 4.82 11.61
N VAL A 92 -7.57 3.78 11.39
CA VAL A 92 -7.88 2.71 10.43
C VAL A 92 -8.34 1.49 11.21
N ARG A 93 -9.56 1.03 10.93
CA ARG A 93 -10.12 -0.17 11.56
C ARG A 93 -9.25 -1.38 11.22
N PHE A 94 -8.92 -2.20 12.23
CA PHE A 94 -8.13 -3.42 12.05
C PHE A 94 -8.74 -4.35 10.98
N SER A 95 -10.06 -4.44 10.91
CA SER A 95 -10.76 -5.24 9.89
C SER A 95 -10.51 -4.80 8.45
N ALA A 96 -9.95 -3.60 8.21
CA ALA A 96 -9.60 -3.16 6.86
C ALA A 96 -8.36 -3.88 6.30
N TYR A 97 -7.52 -4.46 7.18
CA TYR A 97 -6.23 -5.02 6.81
C TYR A 97 -5.83 -6.32 7.55
N SER A 98 -6.69 -6.84 8.43
CA SER A 98 -6.36 -7.96 9.34
C SER A 98 -6.13 -9.31 8.67
N ASP A 99 -6.74 -9.52 7.52
CA ASP A 99 -6.65 -10.71 6.67
C ASP A 99 -5.64 -10.53 5.53
N LEU A 100 -5.03 -9.35 5.40
CA LEU A 100 -4.01 -9.08 4.40
C LEU A 100 -2.66 -9.58 4.92
N VAL A 101 -2.25 -10.74 4.42
CA VAL A 101 -1.04 -11.46 4.83
C VAL A 101 -0.05 -11.60 3.68
N ASN A 102 1.19 -12.01 3.99
CA ASN A 102 2.24 -12.28 2.99
C ASN A 102 2.44 -11.09 2.04
N ILE A 103 2.69 -9.90 2.59
CA ILE A 103 2.72 -8.65 1.81
C ILE A 103 3.95 -8.62 0.90
N ASN A 104 3.72 -8.44 -0.41
CA ASN A 104 4.76 -8.32 -1.43
C ASN A 104 5.08 -6.85 -1.72
N SER A 105 4.07 -6.00 -1.85
CA SER A 105 4.26 -4.57 -2.11
C SER A 105 3.10 -3.71 -1.61
N VAL A 106 3.41 -2.44 -1.34
CA VAL A 106 2.44 -1.41 -0.93
C VAL A 106 2.68 -0.16 -1.78
N VAL A 107 1.60 0.43 -2.28
CA VAL A 107 1.62 1.66 -3.09
C VAL A 107 0.58 2.62 -2.55
N LEU A 108 0.96 3.89 -2.41
CA LEU A 108 0.06 5.00 -2.09
C LEU A 108 -0.23 5.79 -3.37
N ASN A 109 -1.50 5.89 -3.73
CA ASN A 109 -1.98 6.60 -4.91
C ASN A 109 -2.87 7.77 -4.52
N VAL A 110 -2.64 8.95 -5.12
CA VAL A 110 -3.53 10.11 -5.01
C VAL A 110 -4.67 9.95 -6.00
N MET A 111 -5.88 10.28 -5.58
CA MET A 111 -7.10 10.27 -6.39
C MET A 111 -7.73 11.66 -6.42
N ASP A 112 -8.70 11.87 -7.30
CA ASP A 112 -9.44 13.13 -7.38
C ASP A 112 -10.21 13.44 -6.08
N ASN A 113 -10.74 12.38 -5.45
CA ASN A 113 -11.61 12.47 -4.28
C ASN A 113 -10.98 11.86 -3.02
N GLY A 114 -9.65 11.75 -2.97
CA GLY A 114 -8.91 11.28 -1.80
C GLY A 114 -7.65 10.56 -2.19
N PHE A 115 -7.41 9.39 -1.58
CA PHE A 115 -6.27 8.55 -1.89
C PHE A 115 -6.62 7.08 -1.63
N ASN A 116 -5.78 6.19 -2.16
CA ASN A 116 -5.87 4.77 -1.84
C ASN A 116 -4.51 4.17 -1.51
N ILE A 117 -4.55 3.09 -0.74
CA ILE A 117 -3.41 2.22 -0.49
C ILE A 117 -3.68 0.92 -1.25
N ALA A 118 -2.88 0.64 -2.26
CA ALA A 118 -2.89 -0.63 -2.98
C ALA A 118 -1.86 -1.57 -2.36
N ILE A 119 -2.27 -2.77 -2.01
CA ILE A 119 -1.46 -3.81 -1.38
C ILE A 119 -1.52 -5.05 -2.27
N ASP A 120 -0.36 -5.56 -2.63
CA ASP A 120 -0.20 -6.84 -3.32
C ASP A 120 0.40 -7.84 -2.32
N GLY A 121 -0.20 -9.01 -2.20
CA GLY A 121 0.22 -10.02 -1.24
C GLY A 121 -0.28 -11.42 -1.56
N GLY A 122 0.00 -12.37 -0.67
CA GLY A 122 -0.29 -13.79 -0.86
C GLY A 122 0.82 -14.52 -1.61
N GLU A 123 0.69 -15.85 -1.70
CA GLU A 123 1.69 -16.72 -2.33
C GLU A 123 1.06 -17.54 -3.46
N THR A 124 1.67 -17.52 -4.65
CA THR A 124 1.29 -18.38 -5.77
C THR A 124 -0.22 -18.37 -6.06
N ALA A 125 -0.95 -19.43 -5.69
CA ALA A 125 -2.38 -19.60 -5.90
C ALA A 125 -3.27 -18.68 -5.03
N THR A 126 -2.76 -18.14 -3.92
CA THR A 126 -3.49 -17.22 -3.01
C THR A 126 -3.13 -15.75 -3.24
N HIS A 127 -2.50 -15.44 -4.37
CA HIS A 127 -2.17 -14.07 -4.74
C HIS A 127 -3.43 -13.19 -4.76
N TYR A 128 -3.32 -12.03 -4.13
CA TYR A 128 -4.39 -11.04 -4.06
C TYR A 128 -3.87 -9.62 -4.30
N LYS A 129 -4.81 -8.76 -4.68
CA LYS A 129 -4.68 -7.31 -4.68
C LYS A 129 -5.78 -6.71 -3.82
N ALA A 130 -5.38 -5.92 -2.84
CA ALA A 130 -6.28 -5.17 -1.97
C ALA A 130 -6.11 -3.68 -2.24
N ILE A 131 -7.21 -2.94 -2.29
CA ILE A 131 -7.23 -1.49 -2.44
C ILE A 131 -8.06 -0.93 -1.29
N ILE A 132 -7.43 -0.15 -0.41
CA ILE A 132 -8.07 0.51 0.73
C ILE A 132 -8.26 1.99 0.38
N TYR A 133 -9.51 2.46 0.39
CA TYR A 133 -9.90 3.79 -0.07
C TYR A 133 -10.12 4.75 1.10
N PHE A 134 -9.63 5.98 0.93
CA PHE A 134 -9.82 7.08 1.85
C PHE A 134 -10.37 8.29 1.10
N ASP A 135 -11.21 9.08 1.76
CA ASP A 135 -11.68 10.35 1.19
C ASP A 135 -10.66 11.49 1.36
N ASN A 136 -11.04 12.66 0.84
CA ASN A 136 -10.26 13.89 0.94
C ASN A 136 -10.05 14.42 2.37
N ASP A 137 -10.73 13.86 3.38
CA ASP A 137 -10.56 14.22 4.79
C ASP A 137 -9.78 13.15 5.57
N GLY A 138 -9.36 12.08 4.87
CA GLY A 138 -8.61 10.95 5.42
C GLY A 138 -9.47 9.91 6.14
N PHE A 139 -10.80 9.90 5.94
CA PHE A 139 -11.66 8.86 6.47
C PHE A 139 -11.65 7.63 5.56
N LEU A 140 -11.55 6.46 6.19
CA LEU A 140 -11.67 5.17 5.53
C LEU A 140 -13.08 5.04 4.91
N LEU A 141 -13.14 4.82 3.59
CA LEU A 141 -14.39 4.62 2.85
C LEU A 141 -14.71 3.14 2.67
N GLY A 142 -13.68 2.34 2.39
CA GLY A 142 -13.88 0.95 2.01
C GLY A 142 -12.58 0.24 1.69
N ARG A 143 -12.70 -1.05 1.44
CA ARG A 143 -11.64 -1.84 0.82
C ARG A 143 -12.25 -2.71 -0.29
N LYS A 144 -11.46 -2.98 -1.31
CA LYS A 144 -11.77 -3.96 -2.36
C LYS A 144 -10.62 -4.96 -2.45
N VAL A 145 -10.92 -6.25 -2.40
CA VAL A 145 -9.95 -7.34 -2.50
C VAL A 145 -10.34 -8.23 -3.68
N TYR A 146 -9.37 -8.59 -4.51
CA TYR A 146 -9.58 -9.51 -5.62
C TYR A 146 -8.34 -10.37 -5.83
N SER A 147 -8.53 -11.59 -6.31
CA SER A 147 -7.41 -12.44 -6.73
C SER A 147 -7.22 -12.29 -8.24
N PRO A 148 -6.00 -11.96 -8.70
CA PRO A 148 -5.69 -11.90 -10.14
C PRO A 148 -5.86 -13.22 -10.88
N SER A 149 -6.04 -14.33 -10.15
CA SER A 149 -6.32 -15.66 -10.72
C SER A 149 -7.76 -15.82 -11.24
N PHE A 150 -8.68 -14.94 -10.83
CA PHE A 150 -10.06 -14.90 -11.33
C PHE A 150 -10.26 -13.73 -12.30
N SER A 151 -11.39 -13.70 -13.01
CA SER A 151 -11.77 -12.51 -13.78
C SER A 151 -11.90 -11.30 -12.85
N ASP A 152 -11.69 -10.11 -13.41
CA ASP A 152 -11.84 -8.82 -12.72
C ASP A 152 -13.27 -8.55 -12.21
N GLU A 153 -14.23 -9.40 -12.60
CA GLU A 153 -15.60 -9.42 -12.13
C GLU A 153 -15.78 -10.05 -10.73
N VAL A 154 -14.79 -10.80 -10.23
CA VAL A 154 -14.87 -11.49 -8.93
C VAL A 154 -14.03 -10.76 -7.88
N TRP A 155 -14.72 -10.16 -6.91
CA TRP A 155 -14.09 -9.39 -5.84
C TRP A 155 -14.94 -9.35 -4.57
N GLU A 156 -14.29 -9.08 -3.44
CA GLU A 156 -14.93 -8.72 -2.17
C GLU A 156 -14.79 -7.20 -1.95
N GLU A 157 -15.86 -6.57 -1.47
CA GLU A 157 -15.83 -5.17 -1.03
C GLU A 157 -16.39 -5.05 0.39
N THR A 158 -15.69 -4.27 1.21
CA THR A 158 -16.18 -3.84 2.52
C THR A 158 -16.32 -2.32 2.50
N LYS A 159 -17.47 -1.79 2.94
CA LYS A 159 -17.71 -0.35 3.06
C LYS A 159 -17.78 0.05 4.52
N TYR A 160 -17.25 1.23 4.83
CA TYR A 160 -17.27 1.80 6.17
C TYR A 160 -18.04 3.12 6.15
N SER A 161 -18.82 3.36 7.20
CA SER A 161 -19.50 4.61 7.45
C SER A 161 -19.25 5.04 8.89
N PHE A 162 -18.93 6.32 9.08
CA PHE A 162 -18.69 6.90 10.40
C PHE A 162 -19.55 8.15 10.53
N ILE A 163 -20.11 8.38 11.73
CA ILE A 163 -20.75 9.66 12.06
C ILE A 163 -19.64 10.71 12.13
N ARG A 164 -19.69 11.71 11.25
CA ARG A 164 -18.67 12.76 11.20
C ARG A 164 -19.09 13.88 12.13
N ARG A 165 -18.12 14.48 12.81
CA ARG A 165 -18.38 15.54 13.80
C ARG A 165 -18.93 16.83 13.17
N GLN A 166 -18.96 16.94 11.84
CA GLN A 166 -19.57 18.06 11.10
C GLN A 166 -21.09 17.88 10.91
N ASP A 167 -21.62 16.67 11.18
CA ASP A 167 -23.04 16.33 11.05
C ASP A 167 -23.79 16.36 12.40
N MET A 168 -23.15 16.88 13.45
CA MET A 168 -23.71 17.11 14.80
C MET A 168 -23.64 18.60 15.15
#